data_AF-A0A817RXG1-F1
#
_entry.id   AF-A0A817RXG1-F1
#
_cell.length_a   1.000
_cell.length_b   1.000
_cell.length_c   1.000
_cell.angle_alpha   90.00
_cell.angle_beta   90.00
_cell.angle_gamma   90.00
#
_symmetry.space_group_name_H-M   'P 1'
#
loop_
_entity.id
_entity.type
_entity.pdbx_description
1 polymer ?
#
loop_
_entity_poly.entity_id
_entity_poly.type
_entity_poly.pdbx_seq_one_letter_code
_entity_poly.pdbx_strand_id
1 'polypeptide(L)'
;MCTPKRCLPLSFNGFHPLCHRSSGSKRKHGNRRSVATNPININQVSEDELLLLPGINRSLAKNIIAYREKHNSFKDIDELLHVDGITSHLFDEISIDLIANSSANSSLHNGNELIDLNFASYDELCSVAGLTSTLVKRIIQHRERKGFFRSIEDLLKIKGINRGVLEAIHPFLMIDHEQIRTSISNPSLNNLRSIINRNDVNTKNALSIVSLLLETLPTEFQTKLVTSLSTRPTRIIHNSNNEQNSFRFASWNLQELTNEKVQNPGVREVICRVILENNFSLIGIQEIGSKQSLNAIAQELNSPTIPLVKNWPNRPRGNWKSIVSDDSSEGSEYLGFLYNELAGIEIKRSSTLPFTAYFNQLPMIAIFRLFNKYELVFVNIHLKTKGLYENGCEKKDEARSLSVLAQAMKNTIEQKHVIIFGHFDNVPTASEFEALAKCNYSYFIQQNTDISLQTPQGSSCLDNIWLSEEAKAFHTGSSGVIRNNLTSVWIPAGWTWGGLVSGHCPIWMDLNLS
;
A
#
# COMPACT_ATOMS: atom_id res chain seq x y z
N MET A 1 -24.49 30.45 55.20
CA MET A 1 -25.56 30.10 54.22
C MET A 1 -24.91 29.78 52.89
N CYS A 2 -25.57 28.90 52.11
CA CYS A 2 -25.29 28.48 50.73
C CYS A 2 -24.43 27.22 50.51
N THR A 3 -25.17 26.17 50.19
CA THR A 3 -24.82 24.83 49.69
C THR A 3 -24.54 24.85 48.18
N PRO A 4 -23.88 23.81 47.62
CA PRO A 4 -23.75 23.63 46.18
C PRO A 4 -25.01 22.94 45.61
N LYS A 5 -25.61 23.50 44.55
CA LYS A 5 -26.75 22.90 43.83
C LYS A 5 -26.30 22.12 42.60
N ARG A 6 -26.91 20.93 42.49
CA ARG A 6 -26.87 19.93 41.41
C ARG A 6 -27.22 20.49 40.03
N CYS A 7 -26.60 19.91 39.00
CA CYS A 7 -27.10 19.89 37.63
C CYS A 7 -28.22 18.84 37.49
N LEU A 8 -29.32 19.21 36.82
CA LEU A 8 -30.21 18.35 36.02
C LEU A 8 -30.93 19.24 34.98
N PRO A 9 -31.32 18.72 33.80
CA PRO A 9 -31.72 19.52 32.64
C PRO A 9 -33.22 19.86 32.64
N LEU A 10 -33.57 21.03 32.10
CA LEU A 10 -34.95 21.43 31.86
C LEU A 10 -35.22 21.56 30.36
N SER A 11 -36.26 20.83 29.94
CA SER A 11 -37.05 20.98 28.73
C SER A 11 -37.69 22.37 28.59
N PHE A 12 -37.84 22.86 27.36
CA PHE A 12 -38.92 23.79 27.00
C PHE A 12 -39.41 23.54 25.55
N ASN A 13 -40.64 23.03 25.43
CA ASN A 13 -41.57 23.30 24.33
C ASN A 13 -41.97 24.79 24.41
N GLY A 14 -42.31 25.58 23.40
CA GLY A 14 -42.72 25.41 22.01
C GLY A 14 -43.65 26.61 21.69
N PHE A 15 -43.81 27.05 20.44
CA PHE A 15 -45.06 27.61 19.87
C PHE A 15 -44.92 27.83 18.34
N HIS A 16 -45.84 27.21 17.59
CA HIS A 16 -46.25 27.42 16.18
C HIS A 16 -47.13 28.70 16.07
N PRO A 17 -47.82 29.10 14.96
CA PRO A 17 -47.98 28.53 13.59
C PRO A 17 -47.88 29.59 12.44
N LEU A 18 -47.83 29.24 11.14
CA LEU A 18 -48.98 28.96 10.27
C LEU A 18 -48.54 28.40 8.91
N CYS A 19 -49.22 27.34 8.49
CA CYS A 19 -49.22 26.75 7.16
C CYS A 19 -50.28 27.42 6.26
N HIS A 20 -50.08 27.37 4.94
CA HIS A 20 -51.18 27.10 4.01
C HIS A 20 -50.77 26.06 2.95
N ARG A 21 -51.72 25.16 2.69
CA ARG A 21 -51.68 23.92 1.90
C ARG A 21 -51.73 24.15 0.38
N SER A 22 -51.22 23.18 -0.39
CA SER A 22 -52.00 22.34 -1.33
C SER A 22 -51.14 21.12 -1.71
N SER A 23 -51.41 19.88 -1.26
CA SER A 23 -52.40 18.88 -1.68
C SER A 23 -52.29 18.45 -3.16
N GLY A 24 -51.83 17.21 -3.41
CA GLY A 24 -51.96 16.62 -4.75
C GLY A 24 -51.19 15.33 -5.05
N SER A 25 -51.60 14.22 -4.45
CA SER A 25 -51.52 12.84 -4.99
C SER A 25 -50.16 12.13 -5.17
N LYS A 26 -49.90 11.20 -4.24
CA LYS A 26 -49.01 10.05 -4.43
C LYS A 26 -49.56 9.16 -5.57
N ARG A 27 -48.83 9.03 -6.67
CA ARG A 27 -48.98 7.87 -7.57
C ARG A 27 -47.86 6.87 -7.32
N LYS A 28 -48.22 5.79 -6.62
CA LYS A 28 -47.49 4.52 -6.63
C LYS A 28 -47.34 4.08 -8.09
N HIS A 29 -46.13 4.07 -8.64
CA HIS A 29 -45.85 3.24 -9.81
C HIS A 29 -45.42 1.87 -9.29
N GLY A 30 -46.29 0.90 -9.57
CA GLY A 30 -46.11 -0.48 -9.18
C GLY A 30 -44.87 -1.06 -9.83
N ASN A 31 -44.16 -1.84 -9.02
CA ASN A 31 -43.16 -2.80 -9.44
C ASN A 31 -43.82 -3.79 -10.41
N ARG A 32 -43.59 -3.64 -11.72
CA ARG A 32 -43.82 -4.72 -12.69
C ARG A 32 -42.45 -5.29 -13.06
N ARG A 33 -42.07 -6.37 -12.38
CA ARG A 33 -40.97 -7.25 -12.81
C ARG A 33 -41.40 -8.03 -14.06
N SER A 34 -40.50 -8.03 -15.04
CA SER A 34 -40.18 -9.09 -16.03
C SER A 34 -41.34 -9.84 -16.69
N VAL A 35 -41.58 -9.54 -17.97
CA VAL A 35 -41.86 -10.59 -18.95
C VAL A 35 -40.54 -10.88 -19.63
N ALA A 36 -40.12 -12.15 -19.65
CA ALA A 36 -39.04 -12.60 -20.52
C ALA A 36 -39.52 -12.44 -21.98
N THR A 37 -39.24 -11.28 -22.56
CA THR A 37 -39.43 -11.06 -24.00
C THR A 37 -38.05 -11.06 -24.63
N ASN A 38 -37.85 -11.91 -25.64
CA ASN A 38 -36.69 -11.82 -26.52
C ASN A 38 -36.48 -10.34 -26.95
N PRO A 39 -35.22 -9.90 -27.10
CA PRO A 39 -34.95 -8.54 -27.56
C PRO A 39 -35.69 -8.27 -28.87
N ILE A 40 -36.37 -7.12 -28.91
CA ILE A 40 -37.27 -6.72 -29.98
C ILE A 40 -36.43 -6.13 -31.11
N ASN A 41 -36.57 -6.67 -32.32
CA ASN A 41 -35.84 -6.17 -33.47
C ASN A 41 -36.41 -4.83 -33.95
N ILE A 42 -35.65 -3.74 -33.78
CA ILE A 42 -36.05 -2.38 -34.14
C ILE A 42 -36.36 -2.23 -35.64
N ASN A 43 -35.74 -3.08 -36.47
CA ASN A 43 -35.98 -3.09 -37.92
C ASN A 43 -37.27 -3.82 -38.32
N GLN A 44 -37.88 -4.59 -37.42
CA GLN A 44 -39.07 -5.41 -37.69
C GLN A 44 -40.27 -5.08 -36.79
N VAL A 45 -40.05 -4.34 -35.70
CA VAL A 45 -41.07 -4.00 -34.71
C VAL A 45 -42.18 -3.10 -35.28
N SER A 46 -43.41 -3.35 -34.88
CA SER A 46 -44.58 -2.52 -35.21
C SER A 46 -44.72 -1.31 -34.25
N GLU A 47 -45.51 -0.29 -34.65
CA GLU A 47 -45.80 0.87 -33.78
C GLU A 47 -46.41 0.42 -32.43
N ASP A 48 -47.32 -0.57 -32.46
CA ASP A 48 -48.00 -1.07 -31.26
C ASP A 48 -47.07 -1.86 -30.33
N GLU A 49 -46.07 -2.56 -30.87
CA GLU A 49 -45.05 -3.24 -30.07
C GLU A 49 -44.04 -2.25 -29.46
N LEU A 50 -43.74 -1.15 -30.15
CA LEU A 50 -42.91 -0.06 -29.58
C LEU A 50 -43.58 0.61 -28.38
N LEU A 51 -44.91 0.72 -28.37
CA LEU A 51 -45.68 1.26 -27.24
C LEU A 51 -45.60 0.41 -25.97
N LEU A 52 -45.13 -0.83 -26.07
CA LEU A 52 -44.92 -1.72 -24.91
C LEU A 52 -43.62 -1.42 -24.17
N LEU A 53 -42.69 -0.67 -24.78
CA LEU A 53 -41.42 -0.29 -24.19
C LEU A 53 -41.59 0.84 -23.17
N PRO A 54 -40.88 0.79 -22.03
CA PRO A 54 -40.98 1.82 -21.00
C PRO A 54 -40.56 3.19 -21.55
N GLY A 55 -41.39 4.21 -21.32
CA GLY A 55 -41.10 5.58 -21.74
C GLY A 55 -41.36 5.89 -23.22
N ILE A 56 -41.74 4.90 -24.05
CA ILE A 56 -42.15 5.14 -25.44
C ILE A 56 -43.62 5.53 -25.50
N ASN A 57 -43.90 6.72 -26.04
CA ASN A 57 -45.25 7.18 -26.33
C ASN A 57 -45.53 7.12 -27.84
N ARG A 58 -46.79 7.33 -28.23
CA ARG A 58 -47.21 7.24 -29.65
C ARG A 58 -46.49 8.22 -30.57
N SER A 59 -46.11 9.39 -30.08
CA SER A 59 -45.32 10.34 -30.87
C SER A 59 -43.92 9.82 -31.12
N LEU A 60 -43.30 9.24 -30.09
CA LEU A 60 -41.94 8.72 -30.17
C LEU A 60 -41.85 7.44 -31.00
N ALA A 61 -42.82 6.54 -30.86
CA ALA A 61 -42.96 5.35 -31.71
C ALA A 61 -43.03 5.74 -33.19
N LYS A 62 -43.83 6.76 -33.53
CA LYS A 62 -43.88 7.30 -34.90
C LYS A 62 -42.56 7.89 -35.38
N ASN A 63 -41.83 8.59 -34.51
CA ASN A 63 -40.52 9.14 -34.86
C ASN A 63 -39.50 8.02 -35.14
N ILE A 64 -39.53 6.93 -34.37
CA ILE A 64 -38.68 5.75 -34.57
C ILE A 64 -38.99 5.08 -35.91
N ILE A 65 -40.28 4.88 -36.24
CA ILE A 65 -40.71 4.29 -37.51
C ILE A 65 -40.35 5.22 -38.68
N ALA A 66 -40.57 6.53 -38.57
CA ALA A 66 -40.22 7.50 -39.60
C ALA A 66 -38.71 7.56 -39.85
N TYR A 67 -37.89 7.47 -38.80
CA TYR A 67 -36.44 7.36 -38.93
C TYR A 67 -36.05 6.07 -39.66
N ARG A 68 -36.63 4.93 -39.27
CA ARG A 68 -36.41 3.63 -39.92
C ARG A 68 -36.71 3.68 -41.42
N GLU A 69 -37.87 4.20 -41.80
CA GLU A 69 -38.31 4.30 -43.20
C GLU A 69 -37.43 5.26 -44.00
N LYS A 70 -37.01 6.38 -43.40
CA LYS A 70 -36.12 7.35 -44.03
C LYS A 70 -34.70 6.81 -44.27
N HIS A 71 -34.20 5.98 -43.37
CA HIS A 71 -32.84 5.44 -43.40
C HIS A 71 -32.78 3.97 -43.88
N ASN A 72 -33.90 3.43 -44.39
CA ASN A 72 -34.17 2.03 -44.78
C ASN A 72 -34.09 1.01 -43.64
N SER A 73 -33.15 1.15 -42.70
CA SER A 73 -33.00 0.30 -41.51
C SER A 73 -32.06 0.99 -40.51
N PHE A 74 -32.22 0.70 -39.22
CA PHE A 74 -31.19 0.96 -38.22
C PHE A 74 -30.01 0.00 -38.44
N LYS A 75 -28.81 0.55 -38.64
CA LYS A 75 -27.58 -0.27 -38.76
C LYS A 75 -26.97 -0.61 -37.42
N ASP A 76 -27.14 0.30 -36.48
CA ASP A 76 -26.76 0.19 -35.07
C ASP A 76 -27.93 0.71 -34.23
N ILE A 77 -28.13 0.13 -33.05
CA ILE A 77 -29.13 0.62 -32.09
C ILE A 77 -28.79 2.05 -31.68
N ASP A 78 -27.50 2.42 -31.63
CA ASP A 78 -27.03 3.78 -31.30
C ASP A 78 -27.60 4.86 -32.24
N GLU A 79 -28.07 4.49 -33.44
CA GLU A 79 -28.76 5.42 -34.34
C GLU A 79 -30.09 5.95 -33.76
N LEU A 80 -30.68 5.29 -32.76
CA LEU A 80 -31.83 5.79 -32.01
C LEU A 80 -31.57 7.15 -31.33
N LEU A 81 -30.32 7.47 -30.99
CA LEU A 81 -29.99 8.79 -30.45
C LEU A 81 -30.19 9.95 -31.44
N HIS A 82 -30.33 9.64 -32.73
CA HIS A 82 -30.64 10.62 -33.78
C HIS A 82 -32.15 10.76 -34.04
N VAL A 83 -32.98 10.00 -33.34
CA VAL A 83 -34.44 10.10 -33.43
C VAL A 83 -34.92 11.22 -32.52
N ASP A 84 -35.64 12.18 -33.11
CA ASP A 84 -36.19 13.31 -32.36
C ASP A 84 -37.07 12.84 -31.18
N GLY A 85 -36.69 13.28 -29.98
CA GLY A 85 -37.37 12.94 -28.73
C GLY A 85 -36.79 11.76 -27.97
N ILE A 86 -35.79 11.04 -28.52
CA ILE A 86 -35.01 10.06 -27.75
C ILE A 86 -33.92 10.79 -26.99
N THR A 87 -34.04 10.80 -25.66
CA THR A 87 -32.98 11.32 -24.77
C THR A 87 -31.98 10.22 -24.45
N SER A 88 -30.74 10.59 -24.06
CA SER A 88 -29.74 9.61 -23.61
C SER A 88 -30.23 8.72 -22.46
N HIS A 89 -31.06 9.26 -21.55
CA HIS A 89 -31.64 8.48 -20.46
C HIS A 89 -32.66 7.46 -20.96
N LEU A 90 -33.55 7.88 -21.87
CA LEU A 90 -34.54 6.99 -22.45
C LEU A 90 -33.89 5.92 -23.32
N PHE A 91 -32.84 6.29 -24.06
CA PHE A 91 -32.01 5.36 -24.81
C PHE A 91 -31.37 4.29 -23.90
N ASP A 92 -30.78 4.68 -22.78
CA ASP A 92 -30.21 3.74 -21.81
C ASP A 92 -31.28 2.77 -21.25
N GLU A 93 -32.54 3.21 -21.12
CA GLU A 93 -33.65 2.37 -20.64
C GLU A 93 -34.16 1.39 -21.70
N ILE A 94 -34.32 1.82 -22.96
CA ILE A 94 -34.93 1.00 -24.02
C ILE A 94 -33.92 0.17 -24.83
N SER A 95 -32.65 0.59 -24.90
CA SER A 95 -31.61 -0.09 -25.70
C SER A 95 -31.30 -1.50 -25.19
N ILE A 96 -31.65 -1.78 -23.93
CA ILE A 96 -31.53 -3.09 -23.29
C ILE A 96 -32.50 -4.12 -23.93
N ASP A 97 -33.66 -3.64 -24.40
CA ASP A 97 -34.75 -4.49 -24.92
C ASP A 97 -34.78 -4.53 -26.46
N LEU A 98 -33.83 -3.88 -27.14
CA LEU A 98 -33.83 -3.69 -28.59
C LEU A 98 -32.60 -4.34 -29.27
N ILE A 99 -32.78 -4.83 -30.51
CA ILE A 99 -31.68 -5.25 -31.40
C ILE A 99 -31.86 -4.65 -32.80
N ALA A 100 -30.76 -4.39 -33.51
CA ALA A 100 -30.78 -3.95 -34.91
C ALA A 100 -30.12 -5.02 -35.77
N ASN A 101 -30.87 -6.01 -36.27
CA ASN A 101 -30.29 -6.97 -37.20
C ASN A 101 -30.13 -6.30 -38.57
N SER A 102 -28.89 -6.02 -38.93
CA SER A 102 -28.47 -5.77 -40.31
C SER A 102 -28.12 -7.12 -40.95
N SER A 103 -28.90 -7.58 -41.92
CA SER A 103 -28.52 -8.67 -42.81
C SER A 103 -27.38 -8.23 -43.73
N ALA A 104 -26.19 -8.02 -43.18
CA ALA A 104 -24.95 -7.75 -43.90
C ALA A 104 -23.75 -7.84 -42.94
N ASN A 105 -23.50 -9.04 -42.41
CA ASN A 105 -22.17 -9.58 -42.07
C ASN A 105 -22.31 -11.04 -41.63
N SER A 106 -22.99 -11.85 -42.44
CA SER A 106 -22.73 -13.28 -42.49
C SER A 106 -21.47 -13.51 -43.33
N SER A 107 -20.30 -13.21 -42.76
CA SER A 107 -19.02 -13.66 -43.29
C SER A 107 -18.05 -13.86 -42.12
N LEU A 108 -17.83 -15.15 -41.81
CA LEU A 108 -16.74 -15.70 -41.01
C LEU A 108 -16.89 -15.55 -39.48
N HIS A 109 -17.64 -16.46 -38.86
CA HIS A 109 -17.08 -17.51 -37.99
C HIS A 109 -18.09 -18.67 -37.95
N ASN A 110 -17.60 -19.89 -38.17
CA ASN A 110 -18.40 -21.11 -38.09
C ASN A 110 -18.96 -21.25 -36.65
N GLY A 111 -20.23 -21.65 -36.54
CA GLY A 111 -20.91 -21.83 -35.26
C GLY A 111 -20.20 -22.84 -34.36
N ASN A 112 -19.60 -22.32 -33.28
CA ASN A 112 -19.41 -22.92 -31.94
C ASN A 112 -18.21 -22.32 -31.16
N GLU A 113 -17.47 -21.34 -31.70
CA GLU A 113 -16.42 -20.68 -30.91
C GLU A 113 -17.01 -19.61 -29.99
N LEU A 114 -16.91 -19.87 -28.69
CA LEU A 114 -17.19 -18.89 -27.65
C LEU A 114 -16.15 -17.77 -27.73
N ILE A 115 -16.60 -16.53 -27.52
CA ILE A 115 -15.74 -15.35 -27.61
C ILE A 115 -15.10 -15.11 -26.24
N ASP A 116 -13.77 -15.05 -26.22
CA ASP A 116 -13.03 -14.81 -24.97
C ASP A 116 -13.20 -13.35 -24.51
N LEU A 117 -13.80 -13.17 -23.34
CA LEU A 117 -14.11 -11.84 -22.82
C LEU A 117 -12.86 -10.96 -22.56
N ASN A 118 -11.74 -11.58 -22.26
CA ASN A 118 -10.49 -10.93 -21.88
C ASN A 118 -9.59 -10.60 -23.08
N PHE A 119 -9.64 -11.41 -24.13
CA PHE A 119 -8.74 -11.29 -25.29
C PHE A 119 -9.43 -10.88 -26.59
N ALA A 120 -10.75 -11.03 -26.70
CA ALA A 120 -11.49 -10.65 -27.89
C ALA A 120 -11.34 -9.17 -28.22
N SER A 121 -11.12 -8.86 -29.48
CA SER A 121 -11.11 -7.53 -30.06
C SER A 121 -12.47 -6.84 -29.96
N TYR A 122 -12.48 -5.54 -30.26
CA TYR A 122 -13.71 -4.76 -30.31
C TYR A 122 -14.72 -5.36 -31.27
N ASP A 123 -14.28 -5.75 -32.47
CA ASP A 123 -15.15 -6.29 -33.52
C ASP A 123 -15.68 -7.68 -33.15
N GLU A 124 -14.84 -8.52 -32.53
CA GLU A 124 -15.25 -9.83 -32.01
C GLU A 124 -16.32 -9.68 -30.91
N LEU A 125 -16.15 -8.76 -29.97
CA LEU A 125 -17.19 -8.51 -28.95
C LEU A 125 -18.47 -7.88 -29.52
N CYS A 126 -18.37 -7.04 -30.55
CA CYS A 126 -19.54 -6.48 -31.24
C CYS A 126 -20.32 -7.54 -32.02
N SER A 127 -19.70 -8.69 -32.33
CA SER A 127 -20.38 -9.81 -32.99
C SER A 127 -21.30 -10.61 -32.05
N VAL A 128 -21.19 -10.41 -30.73
CA VAL A 128 -22.06 -11.06 -29.75
C VAL A 128 -23.43 -10.39 -29.73
N ALA A 129 -24.46 -11.14 -30.11
CA ALA A 129 -25.84 -10.68 -30.04
C ALA A 129 -26.20 -10.24 -28.60
N GLY A 130 -26.63 -9.00 -28.43
CA GLY A 130 -26.94 -8.39 -27.12
C GLY A 130 -25.83 -7.52 -26.54
N LEU A 131 -24.65 -7.45 -27.16
CA LEU A 131 -23.62 -6.46 -26.83
C LEU A 131 -23.69 -5.26 -27.79
N THR A 132 -24.07 -4.10 -27.27
CA THR A 132 -24.04 -2.85 -28.03
C THR A 132 -22.63 -2.26 -28.09
N SER A 133 -22.36 -1.41 -29.10
CA SER A 133 -21.09 -0.68 -29.24
C SER A 133 -20.67 0.00 -27.93
N THR A 134 -21.66 0.57 -27.23
CA THR A 134 -21.48 1.24 -25.94
C THR A 134 -21.14 0.25 -24.81
N LEU A 135 -21.78 -0.92 -24.75
CA LEU A 135 -21.45 -1.97 -23.78
C LEU A 135 -20.06 -2.56 -24.04
N VAL A 136 -19.71 -2.82 -25.31
CA VAL A 136 -18.38 -3.33 -25.69
C VAL A 136 -17.28 -2.36 -25.27
N LYS A 137 -17.44 -1.05 -25.52
CA LYS A 137 -16.50 -0.02 -25.03
C LYS A 137 -16.33 -0.09 -23.52
N ARG A 138 -17.43 -0.27 -22.77
CA ARG A 138 -17.39 -0.38 -21.31
C ARG A 138 -16.73 -1.67 -20.84
N ILE A 139 -16.95 -2.79 -21.54
CA ILE A 139 -16.30 -4.09 -21.26
C ILE A 139 -14.79 -3.99 -21.46
N ILE A 140 -14.35 -3.46 -22.60
CA ILE A 140 -12.93 -3.27 -22.92
C ILE A 140 -12.29 -2.31 -21.92
N GLN A 141 -12.92 -1.15 -21.69
CA GLN A 141 -12.45 -0.19 -20.71
C GLN A 141 -12.41 -0.79 -19.29
N HIS A 142 -13.34 -1.66 -18.94
CA HIS A 142 -13.33 -2.35 -17.64
C HIS A 142 -12.14 -3.31 -17.54
N ARG A 143 -11.91 -4.19 -18.51
CA ARG A 143 -10.75 -5.11 -18.46
C ARG A 143 -9.41 -4.39 -18.54
N GLU A 144 -9.33 -3.26 -19.23
CA GLU A 144 -8.13 -2.41 -19.26
C GLU A 144 -7.86 -1.70 -17.93
N ARG A 145 -8.92 -1.29 -17.19
CA ARG A 145 -8.79 -0.53 -15.93
C ARG A 145 -8.80 -1.39 -14.67
N LYS A 146 -9.50 -2.54 -14.70
CA LYS A 146 -9.76 -3.42 -13.55
C LYS A 146 -9.17 -4.82 -13.73
N GLY A 147 -8.63 -5.13 -14.90
CA GLY A 147 -7.93 -6.39 -15.19
C GLY A 147 -8.87 -7.44 -15.73
N PHE A 148 -8.33 -8.65 -15.94
CA PHE A 148 -9.11 -9.75 -16.53
C PHE A 148 -10.34 -10.09 -15.71
N PHE A 149 -11.47 -10.29 -16.39
CA PHE A 149 -12.65 -10.91 -15.83
C PHE A 149 -12.30 -12.33 -15.39
N ARG A 150 -12.68 -12.69 -14.16
CA ARG A 150 -12.41 -14.01 -13.58
C ARG A 150 -13.61 -14.93 -13.69
N SER A 151 -14.81 -14.35 -13.80
CA SER A 151 -16.03 -15.07 -14.11
C SER A 151 -16.90 -14.24 -15.05
N ILE A 152 -17.80 -14.87 -15.78
CA ILE A 152 -18.72 -14.17 -16.68
C ILE A 152 -19.64 -13.24 -15.87
N GLU A 153 -19.97 -13.61 -14.63
CA GLU A 153 -20.76 -12.79 -13.71
C GLU A 153 -20.12 -11.46 -13.34
N ASP A 154 -18.79 -11.31 -13.49
CA ASP A 154 -18.11 -10.04 -13.28
C ASP A 154 -18.62 -8.92 -14.22
N LEU A 155 -19.26 -9.29 -15.34
CA LEU A 155 -19.93 -8.33 -16.23
C LEU A 155 -21.04 -7.53 -15.55
N LEU A 156 -21.64 -8.04 -14.46
CA LEU A 156 -22.63 -7.28 -13.66
C LEU A 156 -22.05 -6.04 -12.99
N LYS A 157 -20.72 -5.93 -12.92
CA LYS A 157 -20.02 -4.73 -12.43
C LYS A 157 -20.02 -3.59 -13.46
N ILE A 158 -20.40 -3.88 -14.71
CA ILE A 158 -20.43 -2.92 -15.80
C ILE A 158 -21.79 -2.24 -15.84
N LYS A 159 -21.79 -0.91 -15.75
CA LYS A 159 -23.01 -0.10 -15.87
C LYS A 159 -23.70 -0.40 -17.22
N GLY A 160 -24.95 -0.87 -17.15
CA GLY A 160 -25.75 -1.23 -18.32
C GLY A 160 -25.84 -2.75 -18.58
N ILE A 161 -25.07 -3.58 -17.89
CA ILE A 161 -25.22 -5.03 -17.93
C ILE A 161 -25.99 -5.48 -16.68
N ASN A 162 -27.25 -5.86 -16.88
CA ASN A 162 -28.09 -6.44 -15.84
C ASN A 162 -28.14 -7.96 -15.98
N ARG A 163 -28.87 -8.63 -15.08
CA ARG A 163 -28.97 -10.10 -15.08
C ARG A 163 -29.57 -10.67 -16.37
N GLY A 164 -30.55 -9.99 -16.96
CA GLY A 164 -31.18 -10.43 -18.22
C GLY A 164 -30.24 -10.31 -19.41
N VAL A 165 -29.50 -9.19 -19.52
CA VAL A 165 -28.46 -9.01 -20.54
C VAL A 165 -27.38 -10.09 -20.38
N LEU A 166 -26.94 -10.33 -19.14
CA LEU A 166 -25.96 -11.37 -18.86
C LEU A 166 -26.43 -12.75 -19.30
N GLU A 167 -27.66 -13.14 -18.97
CA GLU A 167 -28.25 -14.42 -19.37
C GLU A 167 -28.33 -14.59 -20.89
N ALA A 168 -28.58 -13.50 -21.62
CA ALA A 168 -28.63 -13.51 -23.09
C ALA A 168 -27.24 -13.66 -23.74
N ILE A 169 -26.20 -13.03 -23.20
CA ILE A 169 -24.85 -13.05 -23.78
C ILE A 169 -23.99 -14.22 -23.27
N HIS A 170 -24.29 -14.75 -22.08
CA HIS A 170 -23.50 -15.81 -21.44
C HIS A 170 -23.25 -17.04 -22.33
N PRO A 171 -24.21 -17.54 -23.13
CA PRO A 171 -23.97 -18.70 -23.99
C PRO A 171 -22.93 -18.48 -25.10
N PHE A 172 -22.53 -17.24 -25.37
CA PHE A 172 -21.61 -16.87 -26.44
C PHE A 172 -20.22 -16.45 -25.93
N LEU A 173 -20.04 -16.38 -24.61
CA LEU A 173 -18.84 -15.89 -23.98
C LEU A 173 -18.08 -17.01 -23.27
N MET A 174 -16.76 -16.88 -23.25
CA MET A 174 -15.91 -17.70 -22.40
C MET A 174 -14.82 -16.87 -21.73
N ILE A 175 -14.16 -17.51 -20.77
CA ILE A 175 -12.93 -17.03 -20.17
C ILE A 175 -11.93 -18.18 -20.29
N ASP A 176 -10.93 -18.03 -21.15
CA ASP A 176 -9.85 -18.98 -21.28
C ASP A 176 -8.85 -18.77 -20.14
N HIS A 177 -9.07 -19.52 -19.05
CA HIS A 177 -8.21 -19.50 -17.89
C HIS A 177 -6.78 -19.98 -18.20
N GLU A 178 -6.56 -20.81 -19.23
CA GLU A 178 -5.22 -21.22 -19.66
C GLU A 178 -4.55 -20.15 -20.53
N GLN A 179 -5.29 -19.41 -21.34
CA GLN A 179 -4.76 -18.23 -22.03
C GLN A 179 -4.44 -17.09 -21.06
N ILE A 180 -5.26 -16.89 -20.03
CA ILE A 180 -4.93 -15.99 -18.91
C ILE A 180 -3.66 -16.49 -18.21
N ARG A 181 -3.60 -17.79 -17.85
CA ARG A 181 -2.44 -18.39 -17.20
C ARG A 181 -1.18 -18.27 -18.07
N THR A 182 -1.25 -18.52 -19.36
CA THR A 182 -0.10 -18.44 -20.29
C THR A 182 0.29 -17.00 -20.63
N SER A 183 -0.66 -16.06 -20.73
CA SER A 183 -0.39 -14.62 -20.82
C SER A 183 0.30 -14.09 -19.56
N ILE A 184 0.00 -14.70 -18.41
CA ILE A 184 0.66 -14.47 -17.13
C ILE A 184 2.01 -15.21 -17.01
N SER A 185 2.12 -16.43 -17.55
CA SER A 185 3.25 -17.36 -17.34
C SER A 185 4.36 -17.25 -18.39
N ASN A 186 4.01 -16.85 -19.62
CA ASN A 186 4.92 -16.49 -20.69
C ASN A 186 4.83 -14.99 -20.98
N PRO A 187 5.24 -14.12 -20.04
CA PRO A 187 5.70 -12.83 -20.47
C PRO A 187 6.98 -13.12 -21.25
N SER A 188 6.98 -12.85 -22.55
CA SER A 188 8.23 -12.41 -23.13
C SER A 188 8.67 -11.24 -22.25
N LEU A 189 9.62 -11.46 -21.34
CA LEU A 189 10.21 -10.44 -20.46
C LEU A 189 10.70 -9.24 -21.28
N ASN A 190 10.91 -9.43 -22.58
CA ASN A 190 11.18 -8.41 -23.58
C ASN A 190 9.99 -7.47 -23.84
N ASN A 191 8.73 -7.95 -23.81
CA ASN A 191 7.56 -7.11 -23.97
C ASN A 191 7.27 -6.28 -22.71
N LEU A 192 7.36 -6.86 -21.51
CA LEU A 192 7.27 -6.10 -20.25
C LEU A 192 8.43 -5.10 -20.10
N ARG A 193 9.67 -5.51 -20.39
CA ARG A 193 10.81 -4.56 -20.49
C ARG A 193 10.60 -3.51 -21.57
N SER A 194 9.97 -3.84 -22.71
CA SER A 194 9.70 -2.85 -23.76
C SER A 194 8.54 -1.93 -23.42
N ILE A 195 7.54 -2.36 -22.65
CA ILE A 195 6.46 -1.49 -22.14
C ILE A 195 7.00 -0.58 -21.03
N ILE A 196 7.98 -1.03 -20.26
CA ILE A 196 8.67 -0.25 -19.23
C ILE A 196 9.77 0.66 -19.81
N ASN A 197 10.46 0.23 -20.89
CA ASN A 197 11.53 0.99 -21.55
C ASN A 197 11.01 1.90 -22.68
N ARG A 198 9.82 1.66 -23.24
CA ARG A 198 9.19 2.56 -24.19
C ARG A 198 8.38 3.58 -23.41
N ASN A 199 9.02 4.75 -23.26
CA ASN A 199 8.47 6.03 -22.87
C ASN A 199 8.52 6.32 -21.36
N ASP A 200 9.37 7.27 -21.03
CA ASP A 200 9.35 8.14 -19.85
C ASP A 200 8.92 7.51 -18.52
N VAL A 201 9.87 7.50 -17.59
CA VAL A 201 9.76 7.21 -16.14
C VAL A 201 8.73 8.12 -15.41
N ASN A 202 7.85 8.80 -16.14
CA ASN A 202 6.91 9.80 -15.65
C ASN A 202 5.43 9.51 -15.92
N THR A 203 5.04 8.35 -16.46
CA THR A 203 3.62 8.03 -16.64
C THR A 203 3.10 7.07 -15.58
N LYS A 204 2.21 7.58 -14.71
CA LYS A 204 1.42 6.84 -13.70
C LYS A 204 0.75 5.56 -14.23
N ASN A 205 0.62 5.42 -15.56
CA ASN A 205 -0.01 4.30 -16.24
C ASN A 205 0.85 3.01 -16.25
N ALA A 206 2.18 3.10 -16.39
CA ALA A 206 3.03 1.90 -16.41
C ALA A 206 3.07 1.21 -15.03
N LEU A 207 3.19 2.02 -13.96
CA LEU A 207 3.08 1.54 -12.57
C LEU A 207 1.68 1.02 -12.25
N SER A 208 0.63 1.55 -12.89
CA SER A 208 -0.75 1.07 -12.76
C SER A 208 -1.02 -0.28 -13.41
N ILE A 209 -0.28 -0.65 -14.47
CA ILE A 209 -0.40 -1.99 -15.09
C ILE A 209 0.39 -3.00 -14.26
N VAL A 210 1.58 -2.63 -13.80
CA VAL A 210 2.35 -3.45 -12.84
C VAL A 210 1.50 -3.70 -11.61
N SER A 211 0.94 -2.65 -10.97
CA SER A 211 -0.02 -2.69 -9.85
C SER A 211 -1.08 -3.79 -9.99
N LEU A 212 -1.74 -3.81 -11.15
CA LEU A 212 -2.86 -4.70 -11.44
C LEU A 212 -2.40 -6.16 -11.59
N LEU A 213 -1.22 -6.37 -12.18
CA LEU A 213 -0.58 -7.67 -12.23
C LEU A 213 -0.17 -8.12 -10.81
N LEU A 214 0.33 -7.23 -9.95
CA LEU A 214 0.79 -7.61 -8.61
C LEU A 214 -0.35 -8.07 -7.70
N GLU A 215 -1.48 -7.38 -7.73
CA GLU A 215 -2.67 -7.72 -6.92
C GLU A 215 -3.33 -9.04 -7.33
N THR A 216 -3.11 -9.48 -8.57
CA THR A 216 -3.80 -10.64 -9.13
C THR A 216 -2.95 -11.91 -9.17
N LEU A 217 -1.63 -11.80 -8.99
CA LEU A 217 -0.71 -12.93 -9.09
C LEU A 217 -0.53 -13.69 -7.77
N PRO A 218 -0.35 -15.03 -7.82
CA PRO A 218 0.08 -15.80 -6.66
C PRO A 218 1.45 -15.32 -6.15
N THR A 219 1.69 -15.40 -4.83
CA THR A 219 2.91 -14.93 -4.15
C THR A 219 4.21 -15.45 -4.78
N GLU A 220 4.21 -16.69 -5.28
CA GLU A 220 5.37 -17.28 -5.95
C GLU A 220 5.77 -16.52 -7.23
N PHE A 221 4.79 -16.06 -8.01
CA PHE A 221 5.04 -15.28 -9.24
C PHE A 221 5.37 -13.81 -8.91
N GLN A 222 4.77 -13.27 -7.85
CA GLN A 222 5.11 -11.94 -7.36
C GLN A 222 6.63 -11.86 -7.10
N THR A 223 7.21 -12.81 -6.36
CA THR A 223 8.65 -12.79 -6.04
C THR A 223 9.59 -12.85 -7.26
N LYS A 224 9.21 -13.58 -8.32
CA LYS A 224 9.97 -13.64 -9.58
C LYS A 224 9.91 -12.29 -10.34
N LEU A 225 8.73 -11.67 -10.39
CA LEU A 225 8.57 -10.35 -11.00
C LEU A 225 9.30 -9.27 -10.21
N VAL A 226 9.26 -9.31 -8.87
CA VAL A 226 10.03 -8.40 -8.01
C VAL A 226 11.49 -8.38 -8.42
N THR A 227 12.07 -9.56 -8.54
CA THR A 227 13.47 -9.73 -8.91
C THR A 227 13.76 -9.18 -10.31
N SER A 228 12.85 -9.38 -11.27
CA SER A 228 13.04 -8.94 -12.66
C SER A 228 12.92 -7.42 -12.86
N LEU A 229 12.13 -6.76 -12.00
CA LEU A 229 11.85 -5.32 -12.06
C LEU A 229 12.73 -4.50 -11.11
N SER A 230 13.36 -5.15 -10.13
CA SER A 230 14.27 -4.49 -9.20
C SER A 230 15.52 -4.01 -9.95
N THR A 231 15.76 -2.71 -9.91
CA THR A 231 16.98 -2.07 -10.44
C THR A 231 18.11 -2.08 -9.40
N ARG A 232 17.91 -2.76 -8.27
CA ARG A 232 18.82 -2.73 -7.13
C ARG A 232 20.15 -3.39 -7.49
N PRO A 233 21.28 -2.66 -7.43
CA PRO A 233 22.57 -3.19 -7.84
C PRO A 233 22.98 -4.37 -6.95
N THR A 234 23.61 -5.38 -7.55
CA THR A 234 24.26 -6.45 -6.77
C THR A 234 25.58 -5.91 -6.25
N ARG A 235 25.65 -5.62 -4.95
CA ARG A 235 26.89 -5.21 -4.30
C ARG A 235 27.65 -6.45 -3.81
N ILE A 236 28.86 -6.65 -4.32
CA ILE A 236 29.81 -7.58 -3.71
C ILE A 236 30.57 -6.76 -2.68
N ILE A 237 30.31 -7.00 -1.40
CA ILE A 237 31.14 -6.43 -0.34
C ILE A 237 32.39 -7.30 -0.31
N HIS A 238 33.49 -6.77 -0.83
CA HIS A 238 34.80 -7.35 -0.55
C HIS A 238 35.06 -7.10 0.93
N ASN A 239 35.09 -8.17 1.74
CA ASN A 239 35.70 -8.09 3.06
C ASN A 239 37.15 -7.68 2.83
N SER A 240 37.43 -6.37 2.91
CA SER A 240 38.80 -5.91 2.95
C SER A 240 39.46 -6.60 4.12
N ASN A 241 40.53 -7.34 3.84
CA ASN A 241 41.29 -8.09 4.81
C ASN A 241 41.51 -7.29 6.11
N ASN A 242 41.22 -7.92 7.25
CA ASN A 242 41.86 -7.65 8.55
C ASN A 242 41.59 -6.32 9.28
N GLU A 243 40.33 -5.93 9.49
CA GLU A 243 40.00 -5.22 10.74
C GLU A 243 39.37 -6.20 11.73
N GLN A 244 40.24 -6.98 12.37
CA GLN A 244 39.90 -7.80 13.52
C GLN A 244 39.15 -6.90 14.52
N ASN A 245 37.90 -7.24 14.83
CA ASN A 245 37.02 -6.53 15.76
C ASN A 245 36.35 -5.23 15.24
N SER A 246 36.21 -5.06 13.93
CA SER A 246 35.31 -4.06 13.34
C SER A 246 33.83 -4.42 13.58
N PHE A 247 33.05 -3.46 14.06
CA PHE A 247 31.64 -3.66 14.41
C PHE A 247 30.79 -2.51 13.88
N ARG A 248 29.86 -2.82 12.96
CA ARG A 248 28.88 -1.87 12.44
C ARG A 248 27.50 -2.13 13.01
N PHE A 249 26.88 -1.10 13.57
CA PHE A 249 25.49 -1.14 14.01
C PHE A 249 24.66 -0.04 13.38
N ALA A 250 23.34 -0.20 13.46
CA ALA A 250 22.39 0.75 12.91
C ALA A 250 21.18 0.98 13.83
N SER A 251 20.45 2.06 13.56
CA SER A 251 19.11 2.31 14.07
C SER A 251 18.17 2.59 12.91
N TRP A 252 16.94 2.08 12.97
CA TRP A 252 15.94 2.34 11.94
C TRP A 252 14.51 2.31 12.48
N ASN A 253 13.83 3.45 12.39
CA ASN A 253 12.39 3.52 12.61
C ASN A 253 11.68 2.96 11.37
N LEU A 254 10.99 1.83 11.52
CA LEU A 254 10.32 1.16 10.41
C LEU A 254 8.87 1.58 10.22
N GLN A 255 8.37 2.54 11.00
CA GLN A 255 7.04 3.14 10.92
C GLN A 255 5.92 2.08 10.89
N GLU A 256 5.46 1.68 12.06
CA GLU A 256 4.47 0.61 12.27
C GLU A 256 4.78 -0.69 11.50
N LEU A 257 5.82 -1.43 11.93
CA LEU A 257 6.14 -2.76 11.37
C LEU A 257 5.11 -3.80 11.83
N THR A 258 3.92 -3.78 11.22
CA THR A 258 2.83 -4.73 11.47
C THR A 258 3.04 -6.06 10.75
N ASN A 259 2.27 -7.08 11.14
CA ASN A 259 2.27 -8.36 10.44
C ASN A 259 1.84 -8.20 8.98
N GLU A 260 0.87 -7.34 8.68
CA GLU A 260 0.46 -7.05 7.31
C GLU A 260 1.61 -6.42 6.50
N LYS A 261 2.29 -5.41 7.08
CA LYS A 261 3.42 -4.75 6.44
C LYS A 261 4.56 -5.72 6.13
N VAL A 262 4.88 -6.63 7.04
CA VAL A 262 5.94 -7.63 6.83
C VAL A 262 5.54 -8.75 5.85
N GLN A 263 4.25 -8.94 5.58
CA GLN A 263 3.83 -9.89 4.55
C GLN A 263 4.13 -9.40 3.13
N ASN A 264 4.30 -8.09 2.94
CA ASN A 264 4.68 -7.53 1.66
C ASN A 264 6.11 -7.96 1.26
N PRO A 265 6.30 -8.64 0.11
CA PRO A 265 7.62 -9.12 -0.31
C PRO A 265 8.61 -7.98 -0.61
N GLY A 266 8.13 -6.82 -1.08
CA GLY A 266 8.95 -5.63 -1.29
C GLY A 266 9.49 -5.03 0.00
N VAL A 267 8.68 -5.03 1.06
CA VAL A 267 9.12 -4.60 2.39
C VAL A 267 10.22 -5.51 2.92
N ARG A 268 10.01 -6.84 2.89
CA ARG A 268 11.03 -7.80 3.32
C ARG A 268 12.30 -7.70 2.49
N GLU A 269 12.17 -7.57 1.17
CA GLU A 269 13.30 -7.35 0.28
C GLU A 269 14.12 -6.14 0.71
N VAL A 270 13.47 -4.97 0.81
CA VAL A 270 14.16 -3.72 1.09
C VAL A 270 14.88 -3.80 2.44
N ILE A 271 14.19 -4.24 3.49
CA ILE A 271 14.77 -4.36 4.83
C ILE A 271 15.98 -5.30 4.81
N CYS A 272 15.80 -6.54 4.32
CA CYS A 272 16.86 -7.55 4.34
C CYS A 272 18.05 -7.13 3.46
N ARG A 273 17.79 -6.55 2.28
CA ARG A 273 18.84 -6.09 1.39
C ARG A 273 19.58 -4.88 1.93
N VAL A 274 18.91 -3.93 2.60
CA VAL A 274 19.59 -2.80 3.26
C VAL A 274 20.53 -3.32 4.33
N ILE A 275 20.09 -4.28 5.15
CA ILE A 275 20.92 -4.90 6.19
C ILE A 275 22.16 -5.56 5.58
N LEU A 276 21.97 -6.41 4.57
CA LEU A 276 23.07 -7.16 3.95
C LEU A 276 24.03 -6.26 3.15
N GLU A 277 23.53 -5.27 2.41
CA GLU A 277 24.33 -4.36 1.58
C GLU A 277 25.20 -3.39 2.38
N ASN A 278 24.83 -3.12 3.62
CA ASN A 278 25.57 -2.21 4.49
C ASN A 278 26.36 -2.93 5.59
N ASN A 279 26.37 -4.27 5.58
CA ASN A 279 27.08 -5.12 6.54
C ASN A 279 26.76 -4.77 8.00
N PHE A 280 25.47 -4.56 8.30
CA PHE A 280 25.05 -4.33 9.68
C PHE A 280 25.16 -5.63 10.49
N SER A 281 25.64 -5.53 11.72
CA SER A 281 25.74 -6.67 12.64
C SER A 281 24.69 -6.60 13.76
N LEU A 282 24.25 -5.39 14.10
CA LEU A 282 23.19 -5.09 15.06
C LEU A 282 22.34 -3.94 14.52
N ILE A 283 21.01 -4.06 14.58
CA ILE A 283 20.08 -2.97 14.29
C ILE A 283 19.09 -2.85 15.44
N GLY A 284 18.91 -1.65 15.99
CA GLY A 284 17.73 -1.38 16.80
C GLY A 284 16.60 -0.77 15.98
N ILE A 285 15.40 -1.31 16.19
CA ILE A 285 14.21 -1.02 15.42
C ILE A 285 13.20 -0.30 16.32
N GLN A 286 12.61 0.76 15.80
CA GLN A 286 11.50 1.49 16.43
C GLN A 286 10.18 1.24 15.66
N GLU A 287 9.07 1.51 16.35
CA GLU A 287 7.69 1.35 15.84
C GLU A 287 7.36 -0.05 15.32
N ILE A 288 7.69 -1.07 16.10
CA ILE A 288 7.26 -2.43 15.77
C ILE A 288 5.78 -2.56 16.12
N GLY A 289 4.90 -2.85 15.16
CA GLY A 289 3.46 -2.98 15.42
C GLY A 289 3.07 -4.37 15.95
N SER A 290 3.93 -5.38 15.80
CA SER A 290 3.70 -6.74 16.29
C SER A 290 5.02 -7.46 16.54
N LYS A 291 5.13 -8.16 17.68
CA LYS A 291 6.34 -8.94 18.05
C LYS A 291 6.74 -9.95 16.96
N GLN A 292 5.76 -10.55 16.28
CA GLN A 292 5.99 -11.52 15.22
C GLN A 292 6.65 -10.90 13.98
N SER A 293 6.41 -9.61 13.70
CA SER A 293 6.93 -8.95 12.50
C SER A 293 8.46 -8.91 12.46
N LEU A 294 9.11 -8.57 13.59
CA LEU A 294 10.57 -8.52 13.63
C LEU A 294 11.19 -9.92 13.49
N ASN A 295 10.56 -10.92 14.10
CA ASN A 295 10.96 -12.32 13.93
C ASN A 295 10.83 -12.79 12.47
N ALA A 296 9.80 -12.36 11.75
CA ALA A 296 9.65 -12.66 10.33
C ALA A 296 10.81 -12.10 9.47
N ILE A 297 11.32 -10.90 9.80
CA ILE A 297 12.52 -10.34 9.16
C ILE A 297 13.76 -11.18 9.47
N ALA A 298 13.95 -11.59 10.73
CA ALA A 298 15.07 -12.46 11.12
C ALA A 298 15.01 -13.81 10.38
N GLN A 299 13.81 -14.39 10.26
CA GLN A 299 13.59 -15.63 9.52
C GLN A 299 13.90 -15.47 8.02
N GLU A 300 13.52 -14.36 7.40
CA GLU A 300 13.84 -14.09 6.00
C GLU A 300 15.36 -13.94 5.77
N LEU A 301 16.11 -13.32 6.70
CA LEU A 301 17.56 -13.24 6.60
C LEU A 301 18.25 -14.63 6.71
N ASN A 302 17.72 -15.48 7.60
CA ASN A 302 18.26 -16.83 7.83
C ASN A 302 17.87 -17.80 6.70
N SER A 303 16.59 -17.87 6.38
CA SER A 303 15.96 -18.80 5.44
C SER A 303 15.16 -18.03 4.37
N PRO A 304 15.85 -17.34 3.44
CA PRO A 304 15.22 -16.39 2.54
C PRO A 304 14.28 -17.05 1.52
N THR A 305 13.11 -16.43 1.39
CA THR A 305 12.10 -16.73 0.39
C THR A 305 12.16 -15.77 -0.79
N ILE A 306 12.61 -14.53 -0.56
CA ILE A 306 12.75 -13.49 -1.58
C ILE A 306 13.98 -13.79 -2.44
N PRO A 307 13.88 -13.92 -3.77
CA PRO A 307 15.00 -14.34 -4.61
C PRO A 307 16.21 -13.42 -4.53
N LEU A 308 16.00 -12.11 -4.37
CA LEU A 308 17.09 -11.13 -4.23
C LEU A 308 17.85 -11.23 -2.89
N VAL A 309 17.21 -11.75 -1.84
CA VAL A 309 17.86 -12.05 -0.55
C VAL A 309 18.47 -13.46 -0.62
N LYS A 310 17.74 -14.41 -1.21
CA LYS A 310 18.17 -15.79 -1.43
C LYS A 310 19.42 -15.87 -2.28
N ASN A 311 19.57 -15.04 -3.31
CA ASN A 311 20.73 -15.04 -4.20
C ASN A 311 21.82 -14.05 -3.77
N TRP A 312 21.78 -13.53 -2.54
CA TRP A 312 22.84 -12.67 -2.02
C TRP A 312 24.21 -13.34 -2.16
N PRO A 313 25.22 -12.70 -2.78
CA PRO A 313 26.47 -13.38 -3.14
C PRO A 313 27.32 -13.73 -1.91
N ASN A 314 27.31 -12.89 -0.88
CA ASN A 314 28.18 -13.08 0.28
C ASN A 314 27.55 -14.09 1.25
N ARG A 315 28.24 -15.21 1.47
CA ARG A 315 27.84 -16.29 2.38
C ARG A 315 28.90 -16.51 3.46
N PRO A 316 28.50 -16.89 4.70
CA PRO A 316 27.12 -16.97 5.18
C PRO A 316 26.47 -15.58 5.32
N ARG A 317 25.13 -15.51 5.26
CA ARG A 317 24.37 -14.24 5.48
C ARG A 317 24.34 -13.81 6.94
N GLY A 318 24.64 -14.73 7.86
CA GLY A 318 24.51 -14.54 9.30
C GLY A 318 23.67 -15.63 9.96
N ASN A 319 23.56 -15.53 11.28
CA ASN A 319 22.59 -16.21 12.13
C ASN A 319 21.85 -15.12 12.90
N TRP A 320 20.73 -14.68 12.34
CA TRP A 320 19.98 -13.52 12.79
C TRP A 320 18.97 -13.89 13.87
N LYS A 321 18.96 -13.12 14.95
CA LYS A 321 18.03 -13.23 16.07
C LYS A 321 17.31 -11.91 16.28
N SER A 322 16.08 -11.99 16.75
CA SER A 322 15.27 -10.82 17.10
C SER A 322 14.87 -10.86 18.57
N ILE A 323 14.78 -9.68 19.16
CA ILE A 323 14.29 -9.46 20.51
C ILE A 323 13.40 -8.20 20.48
N VAL A 324 12.30 -8.21 21.21
CA VAL A 324 11.32 -7.12 21.26
C VAL A 324 11.02 -6.78 22.73
N SER A 325 10.72 -5.51 23.01
CA SER A 325 10.36 -5.02 24.34
C SER A 325 9.08 -5.69 24.87
N ASP A 326 8.93 -5.69 26.20
CA ASP A 326 7.74 -6.21 26.87
C ASP A 326 6.50 -5.32 26.62
N ASP A 327 5.30 -5.88 26.82
CA ASP A 327 4.02 -5.19 26.58
C ASP A 327 3.81 -4.07 27.61
N SER A 328 3.73 -2.82 27.16
CA SER A 328 3.47 -1.67 28.05
C SER A 328 1.99 -1.29 28.16
N SER A 329 1.13 -1.69 27.21
CA SER A 329 -0.34 -1.51 27.22
C SER A 329 -1.01 -2.08 25.95
N GLU A 330 -2.34 -2.28 25.94
CA GLU A 330 -3.09 -2.67 24.73
C GLU A 330 -2.95 -1.60 23.63
N GLY A 331 -2.51 -2.01 22.43
CA GLY A 331 -2.26 -1.11 21.29
C GLY A 331 -0.87 -0.45 21.25
N SER A 332 0.07 -0.88 22.11
CA SER A 332 1.43 -0.30 22.14
C SER A 332 2.27 -0.75 20.95
N GLU A 333 3.02 0.20 20.39
CA GLU A 333 4.18 -0.08 19.54
C GLU A 333 5.28 -0.74 20.38
N TYR A 334 6.21 -1.44 19.76
CA TYR A 334 7.35 -2.05 20.44
C TYR A 334 8.68 -1.49 19.92
N LEU A 335 9.69 -1.60 20.77
CA LEU A 335 11.09 -1.43 20.38
C LEU A 335 11.73 -2.81 20.28
N GLY A 336 12.77 -2.96 19.47
CA GLY A 336 13.43 -4.24 19.36
C GLY A 336 14.86 -4.14 18.83
N PHE A 337 15.55 -5.27 18.86
CA PHE A 337 16.84 -5.43 18.24
C PHE A 337 16.83 -6.65 17.32
N LEU A 338 17.53 -6.50 16.20
CA LEU A 338 17.85 -7.55 15.26
C LEU A 338 19.38 -7.67 15.20
N TYR A 339 19.93 -8.85 15.49
CA TYR A 339 21.38 -9.01 15.63
C TYR A 339 21.87 -10.33 15.02
N ASN A 340 23.11 -10.31 14.52
CA ASN A 340 23.76 -11.45 13.88
C ASN A 340 24.78 -12.10 14.82
N GLU A 341 24.45 -13.28 15.35
CA GLU A 341 25.36 -14.00 16.27
C GLU A 341 26.66 -14.45 15.59
N LEU A 342 26.64 -14.72 14.27
CA LEU A 342 27.86 -15.06 13.52
C LEU A 342 28.83 -13.88 13.39
N ALA A 343 28.39 -12.66 13.68
CA ALA A 343 29.26 -11.48 13.74
C ALA A 343 29.98 -11.34 15.09
N GLY A 344 29.96 -12.38 15.95
CA GLY A 344 30.61 -12.35 17.26
C GLY A 344 29.84 -11.54 18.31
N ILE A 345 28.51 -11.47 18.18
CA ILE A 345 27.62 -10.71 19.03
C ILE A 345 26.78 -11.67 19.86
N GLU A 346 26.74 -11.47 21.17
CA GLU A 346 25.91 -12.24 22.09
C GLU A 346 25.11 -11.28 22.98
N ILE A 347 23.80 -11.47 23.08
CA ILE A 347 23.00 -10.72 24.05
C ILE A 347 23.17 -11.31 25.46
N LYS A 348 23.44 -10.46 26.45
CA LYS A 348 23.53 -10.87 27.87
C LYS A 348 22.26 -10.62 28.64
N ARG A 349 21.70 -9.44 28.44
CA ARG A 349 20.50 -8.99 29.15
C ARG A 349 19.76 -7.98 28.31
N SER A 350 18.46 -7.94 28.48
CA SER A 350 17.59 -6.91 27.95
C SER A 350 16.47 -6.58 28.93
N SER A 351 16.03 -5.34 28.94
CA SER A 351 14.88 -4.89 29.73
C SER A 351 14.42 -3.53 29.24
N THR A 352 13.17 -3.17 29.52
CA THR A 352 12.70 -1.79 29.42
C THR A 352 13.19 -0.96 30.60
N LEU A 353 13.52 0.31 30.38
CA LEU A 353 13.86 1.24 31.47
C LEU A 353 12.61 1.53 32.31
N PRO A 354 12.63 1.24 33.62
CA PRO A 354 11.49 1.52 34.47
C PRO A 354 11.50 2.99 34.87
N PHE A 355 10.70 3.83 34.21
CA PHE A 355 10.45 5.18 34.71
C PHE A 355 9.07 5.72 34.35
N THR A 356 8.62 6.70 35.11
CA THR A 356 7.23 7.16 35.14
C THR A 356 7.01 8.45 34.35
N ALA A 357 5.88 8.47 33.63
CA ALA A 357 5.04 9.64 33.28
C ALA A 357 5.29 10.45 31.99
N TYR A 358 6.39 10.29 31.24
CA TYR A 358 6.67 11.20 30.10
C TYR A 358 6.68 10.59 28.70
N PHE A 359 6.86 9.28 28.54
CA PHE A 359 6.96 8.66 27.21
C PHE A 359 5.83 7.68 26.95
N ASN A 360 5.39 7.64 25.69
CA ASN A 360 4.42 6.64 25.22
C ASN A 360 5.04 5.23 25.18
N GLN A 361 6.33 5.16 24.88
CA GLN A 361 7.09 3.92 24.81
C GLN A 361 8.27 3.98 25.76
N LEU A 362 8.43 2.93 26.58
CA LEU A 362 9.60 2.82 27.44
C LEU A 362 10.83 2.48 26.58
N PRO A 363 11.94 3.22 26.73
CA PRO A 363 13.23 2.86 26.17
C PRO A 363 13.63 1.43 26.48
N MET A 364 14.22 0.76 25.50
CA MET A 364 14.68 -0.61 25.62
C MET A 364 16.19 -0.64 25.76
N ILE A 365 16.69 -1.27 26.83
CA ILE A 365 18.11 -1.53 27.03
C ILE A 365 18.42 -2.95 26.60
N ALA A 366 19.54 -3.13 25.90
CA ALA A 366 20.18 -4.41 25.69
C ALA A 366 21.69 -4.33 25.94
N ILE A 367 22.22 -5.26 26.72
CA ILE A 367 23.65 -5.43 26.96
C ILE A 367 24.14 -6.51 26.00
N PHE A 368 25.03 -6.14 25.09
CA PHE A 368 25.64 -7.06 24.15
C PHE A 368 27.11 -7.26 24.48
N ARG A 369 27.52 -8.52 24.50
CA ARG A 369 28.93 -8.92 24.50
C ARG A 369 29.40 -9.06 23.06
N LEU A 370 30.46 -8.32 22.72
CA LEU A 370 31.07 -8.26 21.39
C LEU A 370 32.45 -8.92 21.43
N PHE A 371 32.69 -9.82 20.48
CA PHE A 371 33.95 -10.55 20.29
C PHE A 371 34.45 -11.24 21.57
N ASN A 372 33.52 -11.72 22.40
CA ASN A 372 33.76 -12.34 23.71
C ASN A 372 34.54 -11.49 24.73
N LYS A 373 34.78 -10.19 24.46
CA LYS A 373 35.66 -9.34 25.27
C LYS A 373 34.97 -8.06 25.76
N TYR A 374 34.19 -7.40 24.92
CA TYR A 374 33.64 -6.08 25.23
C TYR A 374 32.16 -6.16 25.54
N GLU A 375 31.73 -5.51 26.62
CA GLU A 375 30.31 -5.37 26.95
C GLU A 375 29.88 -3.92 26.72
N LEU A 376 28.96 -3.75 25.77
CA LEU A 376 28.38 -2.47 25.37
C LEU A 376 26.89 -2.48 25.67
N VAL A 377 26.38 -1.34 26.12
CA VAL A 377 24.98 -1.13 26.42
C VAL A 377 24.36 -0.30 25.32
N PHE A 378 23.34 -0.86 24.67
CA PHE A 378 22.57 -0.19 23.64
C PHE A 378 21.20 0.18 24.20
N VAL A 379 20.90 1.48 24.17
CA VAL A 379 19.64 2.06 24.61
C VAL A 379 18.87 2.49 23.38
N ASN A 380 17.91 1.66 22.97
CA ASN A 380 17.00 1.94 21.86
C ASN A 380 15.84 2.78 22.38
N ILE A 381 15.62 3.94 21.77
CA ILE A 381 14.59 4.89 22.19
C ILE A 381 13.64 5.24 21.04
N HIS A 382 12.42 5.61 21.42
CA HIS A 382 11.48 6.27 20.55
C HIS A 382 10.76 7.35 21.35
N LEU A 383 11.20 8.59 21.16
CA LEU A 383 10.56 9.74 21.77
C LEU A 383 9.34 10.07 20.91
N LYS A 384 8.14 9.83 21.46
CA LYS A 384 6.90 10.45 20.99
C LYS A 384 6.47 11.33 22.15
N THR A 385 6.65 12.64 22.05
CA THR A 385 6.08 13.53 23.07
C THR A 385 4.57 13.32 23.02
N LYS A 386 3.94 12.89 24.12
CA LYS A 386 2.47 12.83 24.22
C LYS A 386 1.92 14.16 23.75
N GLY A 387 1.01 14.15 22.76
CA GLY A 387 0.46 15.34 22.12
C GLY A 387 0.21 16.48 23.12
N LEU A 388 1.16 17.41 23.20
CA LEU A 388 1.03 18.64 23.96
C LEU A 388 0.31 19.72 23.13
N TYR A 389 -0.11 19.40 21.91
CA TYR A 389 -0.84 20.31 21.02
C TYR A 389 -2.34 20.38 21.28
N GLU A 390 -2.92 19.50 22.11
CA GLU A 390 -4.34 19.60 22.46
C GLU A 390 -4.59 20.43 23.73
N ASN A 391 -3.59 20.64 24.60
CA ASN A 391 -3.77 21.35 25.88
C ASN A 391 -2.58 22.24 26.33
N GLY A 392 -1.76 22.74 25.40
CA GLY A 392 -0.89 23.89 25.66
C GLY A 392 0.20 23.72 26.72
N CYS A 393 0.67 22.50 27.03
CA CYS A 393 1.85 22.33 27.87
C CYS A 393 3.12 22.53 27.02
N GLU A 394 3.99 23.42 27.47
CA GLU A 394 5.11 23.97 26.72
C GLU A 394 6.31 23.01 26.59
N LYS A 395 7.26 23.33 25.69
CA LYS A 395 8.62 22.73 25.49
C LYS A 395 9.40 22.36 26.78
N LYS A 396 8.99 22.86 27.94
CA LYS A 396 9.53 22.53 29.26
C LYS A 396 9.35 21.06 29.66
N ASP A 397 8.29 20.39 29.19
CA ASP A 397 8.04 18.99 29.54
C ASP A 397 8.91 18.00 28.74
N GLU A 398 9.31 18.37 27.52
CA GLU A 398 10.26 17.60 26.70
C GLU A 398 11.67 17.64 27.29
N ALA A 399 12.19 18.82 27.66
CA ALA A 399 13.49 18.94 28.34
C ALA A 399 13.53 18.18 29.68
N ARG A 400 12.41 18.16 30.42
CA ARG A 400 12.26 17.34 31.64
C ARG A 400 12.33 15.85 31.31
N SER A 401 11.71 15.41 30.22
CA SER A 401 11.68 14.01 29.81
C SER A 401 13.09 13.44 29.56
N LEU A 402 13.97 14.20 28.90
CA LEU A 402 15.36 13.81 28.64
C LEU A 402 16.23 13.86 29.90
N SER A 403 15.98 14.81 30.79
CA SER A 403 16.65 14.86 32.10
C SER A 403 16.29 13.65 32.96
N VAL A 404 15.01 13.26 32.95
CA VAL A 404 14.52 12.03 33.63
C VAL A 404 15.12 10.79 32.99
N LEU A 405 15.18 10.72 31.65
CA LEU A 405 15.83 9.61 30.94
C LEU A 405 17.31 9.49 31.33
N ALA A 406 18.06 10.60 31.32
CA ALA A 406 19.47 10.63 31.71
C ALA A 406 19.67 10.12 33.14
N GLN A 407 18.82 10.54 34.07
CA GLN A 407 18.86 10.07 35.45
C GLN A 407 18.48 8.60 35.60
N ALA A 408 17.46 8.12 34.87
CA ALA A 408 17.05 6.72 34.88
C ALA A 408 18.15 5.80 34.34
N MET A 409 18.82 6.22 33.26
CA MET A 409 19.99 5.53 32.71
C MET A 409 21.12 5.47 33.75
N LYS A 410 21.45 6.60 34.39
CA LYS A 410 22.49 6.66 35.43
C LYS A 410 22.20 5.73 36.62
N ASN A 411 20.93 5.54 36.97
CA ASN A 411 20.53 4.68 38.09
C ASN A 411 20.46 3.18 37.72
N THR A 412 20.29 2.86 36.44
CA THR A 412 20.01 1.49 35.98
C THR A 412 21.20 0.84 35.28
N ILE A 413 22.00 1.64 34.57
CA ILE A 413 23.13 1.16 33.75
C ILE A 413 24.42 1.33 34.54
N GLU A 414 25.05 0.20 34.88
CA GLU A 414 26.32 0.16 35.61
C GLU A 414 27.54 0.24 34.66
N GLN A 415 27.36 -0.17 33.41
CA GLN A 415 28.42 -0.18 32.40
C GLN A 415 28.76 1.23 31.92
N LYS A 416 30.03 1.44 31.55
CA LYS A 416 30.51 2.73 31.05
C LYS A 416 30.29 2.93 29.56
N HIS A 417 30.36 1.86 28.76
CA HIS A 417 30.22 1.93 27.30
C HIS A 417 28.74 1.95 26.90
N VAL A 418 28.11 3.10 27.01
CA VAL A 418 26.69 3.31 26.70
C VAL A 418 26.52 4.01 25.35
N ILE A 419 25.63 3.47 24.54
CA ILE A 419 25.21 3.96 23.23
C ILE A 419 23.70 4.16 23.26
N ILE A 420 23.25 5.39 23.03
CA ILE A 420 21.83 5.71 22.93
C ILE A 420 21.53 6.00 21.47
N PHE A 421 20.52 5.35 20.91
CA PHE A 421 20.14 5.61 19.54
C PHE A 421 18.63 5.46 19.36
N GLY A 422 18.12 6.01 18.26
CA GLY A 422 16.72 5.84 17.90
C GLY A 422 16.13 7.12 17.34
N HIS A 423 14.82 7.22 17.50
CA HIS A 423 14.04 8.37 17.07
C HIS A 423 13.87 9.35 18.25
N PHE A 424 14.40 10.56 18.09
CA PHE A 424 14.44 11.61 19.10
C PHE A 424 13.40 12.73 18.89
N ASP A 425 12.62 12.67 17.81
CA ASP A 425 11.53 13.62 17.44
C ASP A 425 11.98 15.07 17.18
N ASN A 426 13.26 15.40 17.39
CA ASN A 426 13.79 16.74 17.20
C ASN A 426 15.30 16.72 16.90
N VAL A 427 15.83 17.84 16.40
CA VAL A 427 17.24 17.98 16.01
C VAL A 427 18.17 17.92 17.23
N PRO A 428 19.34 17.28 17.14
CA PRO A 428 20.22 17.05 18.29
C PRO A 428 20.81 18.33 18.92
N THR A 429 20.75 19.46 18.21
CA THR A 429 21.20 20.78 18.70
C THR A 429 20.13 21.53 19.49
N ALA A 430 18.91 20.98 19.60
CA ALA A 430 17.83 21.61 20.35
C ALA A 430 18.15 21.62 21.86
N SER A 431 17.68 22.66 22.57
CA SER A 431 18.01 22.89 23.99
C SER A 431 17.59 21.76 24.93
N GLU A 432 16.58 20.98 24.55
CA GLU A 432 16.07 19.84 25.29
C GLU A 432 17.15 18.75 25.46
N PHE A 433 18.06 18.61 24.48
CA PHE A 433 19.15 17.64 24.51
C PHE A 433 20.37 18.06 25.34
N GLU A 434 20.38 19.29 25.89
CA GLU A 434 21.43 19.71 26.84
C GLU A 434 21.54 18.77 28.04
N ALA A 435 20.46 18.11 28.44
CA ALA A 435 20.47 17.15 29.53
C ALA A 435 21.41 15.96 29.25
N LEU A 436 21.41 15.44 28.01
CA LEU A 436 22.32 14.39 27.59
C LEU A 436 23.75 14.90 27.51
N ALA A 437 23.96 16.11 26.98
CA ALA A 437 25.28 16.74 26.92
C ALA A 437 25.88 16.97 28.32
N LYS A 438 25.08 17.42 29.30
CA LYS A 438 25.47 17.56 30.72
C LYS A 438 25.84 16.22 31.38
N CYS A 439 25.38 15.11 30.82
CA CYS A 439 25.77 13.76 31.20
C CYS A 439 26.92 13.19 30.34
N ASN A 440 27.68 14.05 29.65
CA ASN A 440 28.83 13.71 28.81
C ASN A 440 28.50 12.79 27.61
N TYR A 441 27.27 12.84 27.11
CA TYR A 441 26.94 12.21 25.83
C TYR A 441 27.18 13.18 24.67
N SER A 442 27.61 12.65 23.53
CA SER A 442 27.71 13.45 22.29
C SER A 442 27.02 12.74 21.14
N TYR A 443 26.34 13.53 20.30
CA TYR A 443 25.62 13.07 19.13
C TYR A 443 26.53 12.99 17.89
N PHE A 444 26.20 12.11 16.94
CA PHE A 444 27.06 11.82 15.79
C PHE A 444 26.38 11.90 14.43
N ILE A 445 25.05 12.07 14.37
CA ILE A 445 24.33 12.27 13.11
C ILE A 445 23.92 13.74 12.99
N GLN A 446 24.28 14.37 11.87
CA GLN A 446 23.96 15.77 11.56
C GLN A 446 23.19 15.93 10.24
N GLN A 447 23.19 14.88 9.42
CA GLN A 447 22.45 14.83 8.17
C GLN A 447 20.97 14.66 8.49
N ASN A 448 20.09 15.14 7.60
CA ASN A 448 18.67 14.80 7.67
C ASN A 448 18.52 13.28 7.79
N THR A 449 17.48 12.80 8.46
CA THR A 449 17.20 11.37 8.63
C THR A 449 15.82 10.99 8.13
N ASP A 450 14.95 11.96 7.84
CA ASP A 450 13.70 11.76 7.12
C ASP A 450 13.93 11.59 5.61
N ILE A 451 12.93 10.99 4.96
CA ILE A 451 12.86 10.81 3.51
C ILE A 451 11.41 10.73 3.04
N SER A 452 11.14 11.31 1.87
CA SER A 452 9.89 11.09 1.13
C SER A 452 10.17 10.96 -0.37
N LEU A 453 9.19 10.50 -1.14
CA LEU A 453 9.31 10.42 -2.60
C LEU A 453 9.45 11.83 -3.23
N GLN A 454 8.87 12.84 -2.60
CA GLN A 454 8.92 14.24 -3.04
C GLN A 454 10.21 14.93 -2.58
N THR A 455 10.73 14.55 -1.40
CA THR A 455 11.93 15.14 -0.79
C THR A 455 12.95 14.04 -0.44
N PRO A 456 13.68 13.47 -1.42
CA PRO A 456 14.60 12.36 -1.17
C PRO A 456 15.78 12.69 -0.25
N GLN A 457 16.14 13.97 -0.15
CA GLN A 457 17.20 14.46 0.75
C GLN A 457 16.72 14.73 2.18
N GLY A 458 15.43 14.56 2.46
CA GLY A 458 14.84 14.89 3.75
C GLY A 458 14.87 16.38 4.06
N SER A 459 14.38 16.72 5.25
CA SER A 459 14.26 18.08 5.78
C SER A 459 14.69 18.19 7.25
N SER A 460 14.74 17.08 7.98
CA SER A 460 14.90 17.07 9.43
C SER A 460 15.82 15.93 9.90
N CYS A 461 16.65 16.19 10.91
CA CYS A 461 17.46 15.17 11.59
C CYS A 461 16.74 14.73 12.87
N LEU A 462 15.81 13.76 12.75
CA LEU A 462 14.97 13.29 13.86
C LEU A 462 15.51 12.03 14.53
N ASP A 463 16.46 11.34 13.88
CA ASP A 463 17.06 10.11 14.37
C ASP A 463 18.54 10.37 14.69
N ASN A 464 19.06 9.78 15.76
CA ASN A 464 20.46 10.03 16.16
C ASN A 464 21.14 8.85 16.87
N ILE A 465 22.46 8.97 17.03
CA ILE A 465 23.33 8.09 17.81
C ILE A 465 24.14 8.98 18.75
N TRP A 466 24.01 8.72 20.05
CA TRP A 466 24.73 9.38 21.12
C TRP A 466 25.64 8.38 21.83
N LEU A 467 26.90 8.77 22.03
CA LEU A 467 27.88 7.96 22.75
C LEU A 467 28.23 8.61 24.09
N SER A 468 28.28 7.79 25.13
CA SER A 468 29.01 8.10 26.37
C SER A 468 30.49 8.36 26.07
N GLU A 469 31.17 9.10 26.95
CA GLU A 469 32.59 9.43 26.80
C GLU A 469 33.46 8.18 26.59
N GLU A 470 33.20 7.10 27.32
CA GLU A 470 33.94 5.85 27.20
C GLU A 470 33.63 5.10 25.90
N ALA A 471 32.38 5.13 25.42
CA ALA A 471 32.02 4.50 24.14
C ALA A 471 32.62 5.24 22.94
N LYS A 472 32.90 6.55 23.05
CA LYS A 472 33.56 7.32 21.98
C LYS A 472 34.95 6.79 21.65
N ALA A 473 35.65 6.19 22.61
CA ALA A 473 36.97 5.62 22.39
C ALA A 473 36.98 4.51 21.31
N PHE A 474 35.82 3.87 21.06
CA PHE A 474 35.67 2.86 20.02
C PHE A 474 35.22 3.43 18.67
N HIS A 475 34.78 4.68 18.61
CA HIS A 475 34.27 5.26 17.37
C HIS A 475 35.39 5.47 16.35
N THR A 476 35.19 4.93 15.15
CA THR A 476 36.18 5.00 14.05
C THR A 476 36.25 6.36 13.36
N GLY A 477 35.29 7.25 13.64
CA GLY A 477 35.05 8.45 12.83
C GLY A 477 34.03 8.23 11.71
N SER A 478 33.58 6.99 11.47
CA SER A 478 32.64 6.64 10.41
C SER A 478 31.22 6.44 10.95
N SER A 479 30.32 7.32 10.54
CA SER A 479 28.87 7.23 10.78
C SER A 479 28.11 7.89 9.63
N GLY A 480 26.81 7.62 9.48
CA GLY A 480 26.02 8.29 8.45
C GLY A 480 24.59 7.81 8.30
N VAL A 481 23.97 8.23 7.20
CA VAL A 481 22.57 7.98 6.87
C VAL A 481 22.48 7.21 5.55
N ILE A 482 21.75 6.09 5.53
CA ILE A 482 21.48 5.33 4.30
C ILE A 482 20.24 5.91 3.64
N ARG A 483 20.41 6.52 2.46
CA ARG A 483 19.29 7.13 1.69
C ARG A 483 18.89 6.38 0.43
N ASN A 484 19.70 5.41 0.02
CA ASN A 484 19.53 4.68 -1.23
C ASN A 484 18.85 3.32 -1.00
N ASN A 485 18.14 2.84 -2.02
CA ASN A 485 17.49 1.53 -2.04
C ASN A 485 16.48 1.29 -0.91
N LEU A 486 15.79 2.34 -0.46
CA LEU A 486 14.74 2.30 0.56
C LEU A 486 13.33 2.10 -0.03
N THR A 487 13.23 2.07 -1.35
CA THR A 487 11.98 1.88 -2.08
C THR A 487 11.92 0.51 -2.74
N SER A 488 10.70 0.07 -3.04
CA SER A 488 10.46 -1.06 -3.92
C SER A 488 9.20 -0.84 -4.73
N VAL A 489 9.20 -1.29 -5.99
CA VAL A 489 8.03 -1.28 -6.86
C VAL A 489 6.86 -2.10 -6.30
N TRP A 490 7.07 -2.83 -5.21
CA TRP A 490 6.07 -3.65 -4.51
C TRP A 490 5.58 -3.03 -3.21
N ILE A 491 6.03 -1.83 -2.88
CA ILE A 491 5.53 -1.11 -1.73
C ILE A 491 4.51 -0.08 -2.23
N PRO A 492 3.31 0.01 -1.63
CA PRO A 492 2.33 1.03 -1.97
C PRO A 492 2.86 2.45 -1.74
N ALA A 493 2.47 3.38 -2.60
CA ALA A 493 2.78 4.81 -2.57
C ALA A 493 1.49 5.60 -2.83
N GLY A 494 0.61 5.67 -1.83
CA GLY A 494 -0.74 6.21 -1.99
C GLY A 494 -1.55 5.35 -2.97
N TRP A 495 -2.03 5.96 -4.06
CA TRP A 495 -2.76 5.28 -5.15
C TRP A 495 -1.83 4.65 -6.21
N THR A 496 -0.52 4.62 -5.96
CA THR A 496 0.50 4.10 -6.88
C THR A 496 1.42 3.09 -6.17
N TRP A 497 2.40 2.53 -6.88
CA TRP A 497 3.43 1.64 -6.31
C TRP A 497 4.82 2.25 -6.46
N GLY A 498 5.83 1.67 -5.79
CA GLY A 498 7.18 2.25 -5.72
C GLY A 498 7.45 2.99 -4.41
N GLY A 499 6.71 2.68 -3.36
CA GLY A 499 6.78 3.34 -2.07
C GLY A 499 8.04 3.05 -1.28
N LEU A 500 8.22 3.83 -0.22
CA LEU A 500 9.27 3.68 0.78
C LEU A 500 8.85 2.68 1.85
N VAL A 501 9.80 1.90 2.38
CA VAL A 501 9.55 1.08 3.58
C VAL A 501 9.16 1.95 4.78
N SER A 502 9.78 3.11 4.93
CA SER A 502 9.58 4.04 6.05
C SER A 502 9.90 5.46 5.60
N GLY A 503 9.28 6.45 6.24
CA GLY A 503 9.67 7.86 6.14
C GLY A 503 11.01 8.17 6.83
N HIS A 504 11.63 7.19 7.49
CA HIS A 504 12.93 7.32 8.15
C HIS A 504 14.02 6.53 7.43
N CYS A 505 15.19 7.13 7.32
CA CYS A 505 16.40 6.49 6.83
C CYS A 505 17.08 5.70 7.96
N PRO A 506 17.66 4.52 7.68
CA PRO A 506 18.59 3.89 8.60
C PRO A 506 19.79 4.79 8.85
N ILE A 507 20.16 4.98 10.12
CA ILE A 507 21.40 5.61 10.54
C ILE A 507 22.36 4.54 11.05
N TRP A 508 23.67 4.73 10.86
CA TRP A 508 24.67 3.72 11.18
C TRP A 508 25.96 4.32 11.75
N MET A 509 26.73 3.48 12.42
CA MET A 509 28.04 3.83 12.98
C MET A 509 28.98 2.62 13.02
N ASP A 510 30.27 2.87 12.76
CA ASP A 510 31.35 1.90 12.88
C ASP A 510 32.15 2.10 14.17
N LEU A 511 32.33 1.00 14.89
CA LEU A 511 33.19 0.89 16.04
C LEU A 511 34.36 -0.06 15.75
N ASN A 512 35.53 0.24 16.32
CA ASN A 512 36.69 -0.65 16.32
C ASN A 512 37.05 -0.98 17.77
N LEU A 513 36.91 -2.27 18.11
CA LEU A 513 37.11 -2.78 19.46
C LEU A 513 38.49 -3.45 19.56
N SER A 514 39.55 -2.67 19.74
CA SER A 514 40.94 -3.15 19.83
C SER A 514 41.40 -3.50 21.25
#